data_AF-A0AAW6HRM8-F1
#
_entry.id   AF-A0AAW6HRM8-F1
#
_cell.length_a   1.000
_cell.length_b   1.000
_cell.length_c   1.000
_cell.angle_alpha   90.00
_cell.angle_beta   90.00
_cell.angle_gamma   90.00
#
_symmetry.space_group_name_H-M   'P 1'
#
loop_
_entity.id
_entity.type
_entity.pdbx_description
1 polymer ?
#
loop_
_entity_poly.entity_id
_entity_poly.type
_entity_poly.pdbx_seq_one_letter_code
_entity_poly.pdbx_strand_id
1 'polypeptide(L)' 'MTRVDTQALRARIDLVEVVGRYVTLRRTGAEYTGVCPFHDEHTPRSR' A
#
# COMPACT_ATOMS: atom_id res chain seq x y z
N MET A 1 11.83 -4.44 -24.70
CA MET A 1 11.05 -4.21 -23.47
C MET A 1 10.25 -2.93 -23.66
N THR A 2 8.94 -3.05 -23.84
CA THR A 2 8.07 -1.91 -24.25
C THR A 2 7.93 -0.91 -23.10
N ARG A 3 7.92 0.38 -23.42
CA ARG A 3 7.68 1.44 -22.43
C ARG A 3 6.26 1.31 -21.89
N VAL A 4 6.14 1.09 -20.58
CA VAL A 4 4.84 1.10 -19.89
C VAL A 4 4.49 2.53 -19.54
N ASP A 5 3.26 2.93 -19.82
CA ASP A 5 2.72 4.20 -19.35
C ASP A 5 2.38 4.11 -17.86
N THR A 6 3.26 4.65 -17.02
CA THR A 6 3.12 4.57 -15.56
C THR A 6 1.94 5.37 -15.02
N GLN A 7 1.50 6.42 -15.72
CA GLN A 7 0.38 7.25 -15.28
C GLN A 7 -0.95 6.52 -15.51
N ALA A 8 -1.13 5.92 -16.68
CA ALA A 8 -2.27 5.07 -17.00
C ALA A 8 -2.36 3.87 -16.05
N LEU A 9 -1.22 3.31 -15.63
CA LEU A 9 -1.18 2.23 -14.67
C LEU A 9 -1.68 2.67 -13.29
N ARG A 10 -1.14 3.79 -12.76
CA ARG A 10 -1.54 4.34 -11.45
C ARG A 10 -3.03 4.71 -11.38
N ALA A 11 -3.61 5.14 -12.50
CA ALA A 11 -5.03 5.53 -12.55
C ALA A 11 -6.00 4.33 -12.50
N ARG A 12 -5.52 3.11 -12.78
CA ARG A 12 -6.36 1.90 -12.88
C ARG A 12 -6.17 0.94 -11.70
N ILE A 13 -5.14 1.14 -10.89
CA ILE A 13 -4.79 0.26 -9.78
C ILE A 13 -5.24 0.89 -8.47
N ASP A 14 -5.99 0.13 -7.67
CA ASP A 14 -6.23 0.46 -6.27
C ASP A 14 -5.04 0.00 -5.43
N LEU A 15 -4.28 0.96 -4.89
CA LEU A 15 -3.11 0.67 -4.07
C LEU A 15 -3.48 -0.04 -2.76
N VAL A 16 -4.66 0.25 -2.19
CA VAL A 16 -5.12 -0.37 -0.94
C VAL A 16 -5.40 -1.85 -1.17
N GLU A 17 -6.01 -2.20 -2.30
CA GLU A 17 -6.27 -3.59 -2.68
C GLU A 17 -4.96 -4.36 -2.87
N VAL A 18 -3.99 -3.77 -3.58
CA VAL A 18 -2.71 -4.42 -3.86
C VAL A 18 -1.90 -4.64 -2.59
N VAL A 19 -1.76 -3.62 -1.75
CA VAL A 19 -0.98 -3.70 -0.50
C VAL A 19 -1.69 -4.58 0.53
N GLY A 20 -3.02 -4.54 0.58
CA GLY A 20 -3.85 -5.34 1.50
C GLY A 20 -3.71 -6.85 1.34
N ARG A 21 -3.20 -7.32 0.19
CA ARG A 21 -2.85 -8.74 -0.02
C ARG A 21 -1.64 -9.20 0.79
N TYR A 22 -0.79 -8.26 1.22
CA TYR A 22 0.47 -8.54 1.92
C TYR A 22 0.43 -8.12 3.39
N VAL A 23 -0.28 -7.04 3.71
CA VAL A 23 -0.38 -6.52 5.07
C VAL A 23 -1.82 -6.17 5.42
N THR A 24 -2.20 -6.43 6.68
CA THR A 24 -3.52 -6.01 7.17
C THR A 24 -3.56 -4.50 7.30
N LEU A 25 -4.46 -3.86 6.56
CA LEU A 25 -4.70 -2.43 6.60
C LEU A 25 -5.96 -2.10 7.42
N ARG A 26 -5.88 -1.03 8.21
CA ARG A 26 -6.98 -0.46 8.98
C ARG A 26 -7.24 0.98 8.54
N ARG A 27 -8.49 1.28 8.18
CA ARG A 27 -8.89 2.65 7.83
C ARG A 27 -8.82 3.57 9.04
N THR A 28 -8.10 4.68 8.91
CA THR A 28 -7.89 5.70 9.95
C THR A 28 -8.11 7.08 9.36
N GLY A 29 -9.33 7.61 9.48
CA GLY A 29 -9.73 8.83 8.79
C GLY A 29 -9.79 8.64 7.27
N ALA A 30 -9.06 9.47 6.54
CA ALA A 30 -8.92 9.36 5.08
C ALA A 30 -7.85 8.33 4.65
N GLU A 31 -6.96 7.95 5.56
CA GLU A 31 -5.78 7.12 5.28
C GLU A 31 -5.98 5.66 5.71
N TYR A 32 -5.02 4.81 5.34
CA TYR A 32 -4.92 3.42 5.78
C TYR A 32 -3.62 3.22 6.54
N THR A 33 -3.68 2.52 7.68
CA THR A 33 -2.52 2.21 8.52
C THR A 33 -2.35 0.69 8.65
N GLY A 34 -1.11 0.22 8.78
CA GLY A 34 -0.81 -1.20 8.91
C GLY A 34 0.57 -1.42 9.53
N VAL A 35 0.87 -2.67 9.88
CA VAL A 35 2.21 -3.07 10.29
C VAL A 35 3.08 -3.16 9.04
N CYS A 36 4.22 -2.48 9.05
CA CYS A 36 5.17 -2.57 7.96
C CYS A 36 5.76 -3.99 7.90
N PRO A 37 5.81 -4.62 6.73
CA PRO A 37 6.38 -5.96 6.59
C PRO A 37 7.92 -5.93 6.48
N PHE A 38 8.53 -4.74 6.49
CA PHE A 38 9.97 -4.55 6.25
C PHE A 38 10.77 -4.21 7.51
N HIS A 39 10.11 -4.02 8.66
CA HIS A 39 10.79 -3.77 9.93
C HIS A 39 10.30 -4.73 11.02
N ASP A 40 11.23 -5.30 11.78
CA ASP A 40 10.99 -6.22 12.90
C ASP A 40 10.59 -5.46 14.19
N GLU A 41 9.62 -4.57 14.08
CA GLU A 41 9.17 -3.75 15.19
C GLU A 41 7.66 -3.92 15.39
N HIS A 42 7.25 -4.37 16.58
CA HIS A 42 5.85 -4.67 16.90
C HIS A 42 4.94 -3.44 17.01
N THR A 43 5.42 -2.26 16.61
CA THR A 43 4.65 -1.02 16.58
C THR A 43 4.36 -0.64 15.13
N PRO A 44 3.08 -0.42 14.75
CA PRO A 44 2.76 0.08 13.42
C PRO A 44 3.33 1.49 13.26
N ARG A 45 4.47 1.62 12.56
CA ARG A 45 4.89 2.94 12.09
C ARG A 45 4.14 3.23 10.81
N SER A 46 3.08 4.03 10.96
CA SER A 46 2.32 4.59 9.87
C SER A 46 2.87 5.97 9.51
N ARG A 47 3.77 6.02 8.53
CA ARG A 47 3.85 7.12 7.58
C ARG A 47 4.53 6.68 6.30
#